data_AF-A0A2N3EPC7-F1
#
_entry.id   AF-A0A2N3EPC7-F1
#
_cell.length_a   1.000
_cell.length_b   1.000
_cell.length_c   1.000
_cell.angle_alpha   90.00
_cell.angle_beta   90.00
_cell.angle_gamma   90.00
#
_symmetry.space_group_name_H-M   'P 1'
#
loop_
_entity.id
_entity.type
_entity.pdbx_description
1 polymer ?
#
loop_
_entity_poly.entity_id
_entity_poly.type
_entity_poly.pdbx_seq_one_letter_code
_entity_poly.pdbx_strand_id
1 'polypeptide(L)'
;MPIITIVVMCIAALFITSCKGGGAARKRDESGHIIPTLAEQDPAGTLYAASVGNAARGECDEETLDVLTCFAYRGHGYEGAQTALGQCTIATGQKDEGVEWIRRAADSGWPDAQKLLARLYLAGEAVGQDTVEAAKWAKLYSRNPSLLSLGVQPDRALAEEFRGRVSNEQNAIAGQRVAAWVPKYWTPSTSSDRNVKQSCDVEGRRPARRPEVPLESMPNPY
;
A
#
# COMPACT_ATOMS: atom_id res chain seq x y z
N MET A 1 -24.64 -0.81 72.57
CA MET A 1 -25.66 0.07 71.95
C MET A 1 -25.30 1.52 72.28
N PRO A 2 -25.37 2.51 71.38
CA PRO A 2 -25.48 2.47 69.90
C PRO A 2 -24.48 3.43 69.21
N ILE A 3 -23.79 3.02 68.15
CA ILE A 3 -23.22 3.96 67.16
C ILE A 3 -23.50 3.38 65.77
N ILE A 4 -24.78 3.36 65.41
CA ILE A 4 -25.25 3.21 64.03
C ILE A 4 -26.05 4.47 63.73
N THR A 5 -25.36 5.54 63.31
CA THR A 5 -25.92 6.60 62.46
C THR A 5 -24.77 7.51 62.06
N ILE A 6 -24.32 7.38 60.82
CA ILE A 6 -23.97 8.42 59.82
C ILE A 6 -23.41 7.61 58.63
N VAL A 7 -24.34 6.92 57.98
CA VAL A 7 -24.27 6.71 56.53
C VAL A 7 -24.70 8.06 55.93
N VAL A 8 -24.17 8.40 54.76
CA VAL A 8 -24.49 9.57 53.93
C VAL A 8 -23.61 10.81 54.19
N MET A 9 -22.39 10.79 53.67
CA MET A 9 -21.82 11.82 52.78
C MET A 9 -20.37 11.46 52.46
N CYS A 10 -19.91 11.73 51.25
CA CYS A 10 -18.58 11.44 50.69
C CYS A 10 -18.41 10.09 49.93
N ILE A 11 -19.43 9.60 49.24
CA ILE A 11 -19.25 8.80 48.00
C ILE A 11 -19.73 9.62 46.80
N ALA A 12 -19.32 10.88 46.72
CA ALA A 12 -19.58 11.72 45.56
C ALA A 12 -18.31 12.50 45.24
N ALA A 13 -17.93 12.44 43.95
CA ALA A 13 -16.81 13.14 43.34
C ALA A 13 -15.42 12.55 43.58
N LEU A 14 -15.17 11.36 43.03
CA LEU A 14 -13.97 11.09 42.23
C LEU A 14 -14.33 10.08 41.14
N PHE A 15 -15.40 10.38 40.40
CA PHE A 15 -15.48 9.95 39.01
C PHE A 15 -14.34 10.66 38.30
N ILE A 16 -13.18 9.99 38.21
CA ILE A 16 -12.18 10.34 37.21
C ILE A 16 -12.87 10.04 35.88
N THR A 17 -13.54 11.04 35.33
CA THR A 17 -13.89 11.10 33.92
C THR A 17 -12.60 10.91 33.17
N SER A 18 -12.38 9.66 32.75
CA SER A 18 -11.43 9.31 31.70
C SER A 18 -11.77 10.21 30.52
N CYS A 19 -11.00 11.28 30.37
CA CYS A 19 -11.03 12.10 29.17
C CYS A 19 -10.43 11.26 28.04
N LYS A 20 -11.22 10.32 27.51
CA LYS A 20 -11.07 9.84 26.13
C LYS A 20 -11.46 11.00 25.22
N GLY A 21 -10.53 11.92 25.06
CA GLY A 21 -10.74 13.17 24.36
C GLY A 21 -9.51 14.06 24.46
N GLY A 22 -8.32 13.46 24.33
CA GLY A 22 -7.10 14.22 24.10
C GLY A 22 -7.12 14.82 22.70
N GLY A 23 -7.88 15.90 22.52
CA GLY A 23 -7.69 16.80 21.40
C GLY A 23 -6.32 17.42 21.56
N ALA A 24 -5.31 16.82 20.92
CA ALA A 24 -3.96 17.36 20.95
C ALA A 24 -4.00 18.83 20.52
N ALA A 25 -3.42 19.71 21.35
CA ALA A 25 -3.38 21.13 21.05
C ALA A 25 -2.77 21.35 19.66
N ARG A 26 -3.50 22.04 18.78
CA ARG A 26 -3.07 22.38 17.42
C ARG A 26 -1.73 23.13 17.48
N LYS A 27 -0.74 22.67 16.70
CA LYS A 27 0.55 23.38 16.57
C LYS A 27 0.32 24.76 15.97
N ARG A 28 1.11 25.74 16.43
CA ARG A 28 1.09 27.11 15.93
C ARG A 28 2.49 27.54 15.50
N ASP A 29 2.56 28.45 14.54
CA ASP A 29 3.81 29.09 14.13
C ASP A 29 4.22 30.22 15.09
N GLU A 30 5.35 30.86 14.82
CA GLU A 30 5.87 31.98 15.63
C GLU A 30 4.94 33.20 15.65
N SER A 31 4.06 33.34 14.66
CA SER A 31 3.05 34.39 14.54
C SER A 31 1.71 34.02 15.20
N GLY A 32 1.60 32.82 15.77
CA GLY A 32 0.39 32.32 16.43
C GLY A 32 -0.65 31.68 15.50
N HIS A 33 -0.38 31.57 14.19
CA HIS A 33 -1.29 30.91 13.25
C HIS A 33 -1.29 29.40 13.44
N ILE A 34 -2.44 28.77 13.22
CA ILE A 34 -2.55 27.30 13.28
C ILE A 34 -1.79 26.72 12.09
N ILE A 35 -0.84 25.83 12.37
CA ILE A 35 -0.16 25.07 11.33
C ILE A 35 -1.09 23.94 10.90
N PRO A 36 -1.52 23.89 9.63
CA PRO A 36 -2.37 22.81 9.15
C PRO A 36 -1.63 21.49 9.24
N THR A 37 -2.35 20.43 9.59
CA THR A 37 -1.84 19.06 9.63
C THR A 37 -1.51 18.57 8.23
N LEU A 38 -0.68 17.52 8.13
CA LEU A 38 -0.41 16.90 6.83
C LEU A 38 -1.69 16.41 6.14
N ALA A 39 -2.65 15.87 6.91
CA ALA A 39 -3.95 15.45 6.40
C ALA A 39 -4.78 16.60 5.82
N GLU A 40 -4.62 17.82 6.33
CA GLU A 40 -5.31 19.00 5.81
C GLU A 40 -4.59 19.60 4.60
N GLN A 41 -3.26 19.48 4.54
CA GLN A 41 -2.45 19.97 3.42
C GLN A 41 -2.49 19.02 2.21
N ASP A 42 -2.41 17.71 2.46
CA ASP A 42 -2.48 16.64 1.46
C ASP A 42 -3.41 15.51 1.94
N PRO A 43 -4.73 15.72 1.85
CA PRO A 43 -5.71 14.70 2.22
C PRO A 43 -5.53 13.41 1.42
N ALA A 44 -5.26 13.53 0.11
CA ALA A 44 -5.17 12.38 -0.78
C ALA A 44 -3.93 11.52 -0.51
N GLY A 45 -2.75 12.13 -0.38
CA GLY A 45 -1.52 11.40 -0.06
C GLY A 45 -1.56 10.78 1.34
N THR A 46 -2.16 11.48 2.30
CA THR A 46 -2.37 10.93 3.65
C THR A 46 -3.28 9.71 3.62
N LEU A 47 -4.39 9.78 2.87
CA LEU A 47 -5.34 8.68 2.74
C LEU A 47 -4.70 7.48 2.02
N TYR A 48 -3.97 7.73 0.94
CA TYR A 48 -3.20 6.70 0.23
C TYR A 48 -2.23 5.96 1.18
N ALA A 49 -1.41 6.72 1.91
CA ALA A 49 -0.43 6.13 2.82
C ALA A 49 -1.10 5.34 3.95
N ALA A 50 -2.20 5.85 4.50
CA ALA A 50 -2.97 5.15 5.51
C ALA A 50 -3.53 3.82 4.99
N SER A 51 -4.19 3.81 3.83
CA SER A 51 -4.80 2.61 3.26
C SER A 51 -3.77 1.55 2.86
N VAL A 52 -2.62 1.95 2.29
CA VAL A 52 -1.51 1.02 2.03
C VAL A 52 -0.97 0.43 3.35
N GLY A 53 -0.87 1.26 4.40
CA GLY A 53 -0.46 0.82 5.73
C GLY A 53 -1.45 -0.15 6.39
N ASN A 54 -2.75 0.06 6.22
CA ASN A 54 -3.80 -0.84 6.68
C ASN A 54 -3.69 -2.21 5.99
N ALA A 55 -3.60 -2.22 4.66
CA ALA A 55 -3.44 -3.44 3.88
C ALA A 55 -2.17 -4.22 4.27
N ALA A 56 -1.06 -3.53 4.55
CA ALA A 56 0.18 -4.16 5.03
C ALA A 56 0.03 -4.85 6.41
N ARG A 57 -0.94 -4.42 7.23
CA ARG A 57 -1.31 -5.09 8.49
C ARG A 57 -2.41 -6.16 8.32
N GLY A 58 -2.88 -6.38 7.09
CA GLY A 58 -3.99 -7.28 6.79
C GLY A 58 -5.38 -6.68 7.10
N GLU A 59 -5.45 -5.37 7.35
CA GLU A 59 -6.71 -4.65 7.55
C GLU A 59 -7.28 -4.30 6.17
N CYS A 60 -8.18 -5.15 5.66
CA CYS A 60 -8.79 -5.04 4.34
C CYS A 60 -10.31 -4.82 4.45
N ASP A 61 -10.70 -3.77 5.16
CA ASP A 61 -12.10 -3.34 5.22
C ASP A 61 -12.56 -2.69 3.90
N GLU A 62 -13.87 -2.47 3.79
CA GLU A 62 -14.51 -1.90 2.60
C GLU A 62 -13.94 -0.52 2.26
N GLU A 63 -13.69 0.33 3.27
CA GLU A 63 -13.11 1.66 3.06
C GLU A 63 -11.68 1.57 2.50
N THR A 64 -10.84 0.69 3.05
CA THR A 64 -9.47 0.48 2.56
C THR A 64 -9.49 -0.03 1.12
N LEU A 65 -10.36 -0.99 0.81
CA LEU A 65 -10.50 -1.51 -0.55
C LEU A 65 -10.97 -0.44 -1.55
N ASP A 66 -11.92 0.41 -1.18
CA ASP A 66 -12.41 1.50 -2.02
C ASP A 66 -11.30 2.51 -2.33
N VAL A 67 -10.55 2.92 -1.31
CA VAL A 67 -9.46 3.87 -1.46
C VAL A 67 -8.34 3.26 -2.32
N LEU A 68 -7.93 2.03 -2.03
CA LEU A 68 -6.90 1.33 -2.82
C LEU A 68 -7.35 1.13 -4.27
N THR A 69 -8.62 0.81 -4.50
CA THR A 69 -9.21 0.74 -5.84
C THR A 69 -9.04 2.09 -6.55
N CYS A 70 -9.48 3.18 -5.94
CA CYS A 70 -9.36 4.49 -6.56
C CYS A 70 -7.90 4.83 -6.95
N PHE A 71 -6.94 4.58 -6.06
CA PHE A 71 -5.52 4.87 -6.33
C PHE A 71 -4.90 3.90 -7.34
N ALA A 72 -5.17 2.61 -7.25
CA ALA A 72 -4.64 1.61 -8.18
C ALA A 72 -5.04 1.91 -9.62
N TYR A 73 -6.28 2.37 -9.83
CA TYR A 73 -6.81 2.78 -11.13
C TYR A 73 -6.29 4.12 -11.65
N ARG A 74 -5.45 4.84 -10.92
CA ARG A 74 -4.71 5.99 -11.48
C ARG A 74 -3.56 5.55 -12.39
N GLY A 75 -3.20 4.26 -12.38
CA GLY A 75 -2.20 3.67 -13.27
C GLY A 75 -0.78 3.83 -12.73
N HIS A 76 0.16 4.10 -13.64
CA HIS A 76 1.58 4.22 -13.32
C HIS A 76 1.82 5.29 -12.23
N GLY A 77 2.65 4.96 -11.23
CA GLY A 77 2.94 5.77 -10.05
C GLY A 77 2.16 5.34 -8.81
N TYR A 78 1.18 4.45 -8.98
CA TYR A 78 0.34 3.90 -7.90
C TYR A 78 0.49 2.37 -7.80
N GLU A 79 1.65 1.83 -8.16
CA GLU A 79 1.98 0.41 -8.06
C GLU A 79 1.87 -0.11 -6.63
N GLY A 80 2.16 0.74 -5.63
CA GLY A 80 1.92 0.44 -4.22
C GLY A 80 0.45 0.17 -3.92
N ALA A 81 -0.46 0.99 -4.43
CA ALA A 81 -1.91 0.73 -4.31
C ALA A 81 -2.33 -0.50 -5.10
N GLN A 82 -1.80 -0.73 -6.30
CA GLN A 82 -2.09 -1.95 -7.08
C GLN A 82 -1.67 -3.21 -6.31
N THR A 83 -0.49 -3.19 -5.69
CA THR A 83 0.02 -4.30 -4.87
C THR A 83 -0.86 -4.54 -3.64
N ALA A 84 -1.15 -3.48 -2.89
CA ALA A 84 -1.96 -3.53 -1.68
C ALA A 84 -3.41 -3.97 -1.97
N LEU A 85 -4.01 -3.43 -3.04
CA LEU A 85 -5.32 -3.86 -3.52
C LEU A 85 -5.29 -5.35 -3.81
N GLY A 86 -4.32 -5.82 -4.59
CA GLY A 86 -4.23 -7.23 -4.94
C GLY A 86 -4.06 -8.15 -3.73
N GLN A 87 -3.29 -7.75 -2.71
CA GLN A 87 -3.19 -8.48 -1.45
C GLN A 87 -4.54 -8.57 -0.73
N CYS A 88 -5.23 -7.44 -0.60
CA CYS A 88 -6.54 -7.42 0.05
C CYS A 88 -7.60 -8.21 -0.74
N THR A 89 -7.59 -8.11 -2.07
CA THR A 89 -8.49 -8.86 -2.95
C THR A 89 -8.25 -10.37 -2.87
N ILE A 90 -6.99 -10.82 -2.73
CA ILE A 90 -6.67 -12.22 -2.43
C ILE A 90 -7.23 -12.61 -1.05
N ALA A 91 -6.99 -11.78 -0.02
CA ALA A 91 -7.41 -12.05 1.35
C ALA A 91 -8.94 -12.14 1.51
N THR A 92 -9.70 -11.35 0.73
CA THR A 92 -11.17 -11.39 0.70
C THR A 92 -11.74 -12.46 -0.24
N GLY A 93 -10.88 -13.29 -0.84
CA GLY A 93 -11.27 -14.50 -1.57
C GLY A 93 -11.28 -14.39 -3.10
N GLN A 94 -11.05 -13.20 -3.66
CA GLN A 94 -11.03 -12.94 -5.10
C GLN A 94 -9.62 -13.14 -5.67
N LYS A 95 -9.12 -14.37 -5.56
CA LYS A 95 -7.72 -14.73 -5.84
C LYS A 95 -7.22 -14.30 -7.22
N ASP A 96 -7.96 -14.62 -8.27
CA ASP A 96 -7.53 -14.35 -9.65
C ASP A 96 -7.40 -12.84 -9.93
N GLU A 97 -8.36 -12.06 -9.45
CA GLU A 97 -8.34 -10.61 -9.58
C GLU A 97 -7.17 -10.00 -8.79
N GLY A 98 -6.98 -10.43 -7.54
CA GLY A 98 -5.91 -9.88 -6.72
C GLY A 98 -4.51 -10.22 -7.26
N VAL A 99 -4.32 -11.41 -7.81
CA VAL A 99 -3.07 -11.77 -8.51
C VAL A 99 -2.85 -10.88 -9.73
N GLU A 100 -3.90 -10.58 -10.50
CA GLU A 100 -3.79 -9.71 -11.67
C GLU A 100 -3.37 -8.29 -11.29
N TRP A 101 -3.87 -7.75 -10.19
CA TRP A 101 -3.42 -6.46 -9.66
C TRP A 101 -1.94 -6.46 -9.26
N ILE A 102 -1.49 -7.51 -8.57
CA ILE A 102 -0.08 -7.68 -8.22
C ILE A 102 0.77 -7.84 -9.48
N ARG A 103 0.30 -8.58 -10.49
CA ARG A 103 1.00 -8.75 -11.76
C ARG A 103 1.22 -7.44 -12.48
N ARG A 104 0.21 -6.56 -12.53
CA ARG A 104 0.33 -5.21 -13.14
C ARG A 104 1.45 -4.40 -12.49
N ALA A 105 1.53 -4.40 -11.16
CA ALA A 105 2.60 -3.73 -10.44
C ALA A 105 3.96 -4.41 -10.62
N ALA A 106 4.01 -5.75 -10.63
CA ALA A 106 5.26 -6.49 -10.82
C ALA A 106 5.84 -6.28 -12.23
N ASP A 107 4.97 -6.22 -13.24
CA ASP A 107 5.28 -5.96 -14.64
C ASP A 107 5.82 -4.53 -14.86
N SER A 108 5.38 -3.53 -14.09
CA SER A 108 5.97 -2.19 -14.16
C SER A 108 7.33 -2.08 -13.46
N GLY A 109 7.77 -3.15 -12.80
CA GLY A 109 9.03 -3.19 -12.06
C GLY A 109 8.91 -2.84 -10.59
N TRP A 110 7.71 -2.85 -10.01
CA TRP A 110 7.54 -2.54 -8.58
C TRP A 110 8.13 -3.65 -7.71
N PRO A 111 9.15 -3.37 -6.86
CA PRO A 111 9.89 -4.41 -6.17
C PRO A 111 9.01 -5.25 -5.22
N ASP A 112 8.13 -4.63 -4.45
CA ASP A 112 7.29 -5.36 -3.49
C ASP A 112 6.31 -6.30 -4.21
N ALA A 113 5.80 -5.90 -5.37
CA ALA A 113 4.94 -6.74 -6.19
C ALA A 113 5.72 -7.92 -6.79
N GLN A 114 6.95 -7.68 -7.30
CA GLN A 114 7.81 -8.75 -7.81
C GLN A 114 8.12 -9.78 -6.72
N LYS A 115 8.46 -9.33 -5.51
CA LYS A 115 8.71 -10.19 -4.36
C LYS A 115 7.47 -10.98 -3.95
N LEU A 116 6.32 -10.32 -3.90
CA LEU A 116 5.05 -10.95 -3.54
C LEU A 116 4.65 -12.02 -4.56
N LEU A 117 4.72 -11.69 -5.86
CA LEU A 117 4.40 -12.62 -6.93
C LEU A 117 5.33 -13.84 -6.93
N ALA A 118 6.62 -13.63 -6.62
CA ALA A 118 7.57 -14.72 -6.42
C ALA A 118 7.10 -15.71 -5.34
N ARG A 119 6.62 -15.19 -4.20
CA ARG A 119 6.12 -16.02 -3.09
C ARG A 119 4.81 -16.73 -3.44
N LEU A 120 3.87 -16.04 -4.08
CA LEU A 120 2.60 -16.63 -4.50
C LEU A 120 2.83 -17.85 -5.42
N TYR A 121 3.70 -17.70 -6.42
CA TYR A 121 4.07 -18.82 -7.31
C TYR A 121 4.89 -19.91 -6.61
N LEU A 122 5.75 -19.57 -5.65
CA LEU A 122 6.55 -20.56 -4.91
C LEU A 122 5.67 -21.42 -4.00
N ALA A 123 4.71 -20.79 -3.32
CA ALA A 123 3.80 -21.44 -2.39
C ALA A 123 2.63 -22.14 -3.10
N GLY A 124 2.25 -21.69 -4.30
CA GLY A 124 0.99 -22.09 -4.92
C GLY A 124 -0.21 -21.44 -4.22
N GLU A 125 -0.03 -20.24 -3.67
CA GLU A 125 -1.09 -19.48 -3.00
C GLU A 125 -1.72 -18.50 -4.00
N ALA A 126 -3.05 -18.51 -4.10
CA ALA A 126 -3.85 -17.74 -5.07
C ALA A 126 -3.58 -18.05 -6.55
N VAL A 127 -2.40 -18.57 -6.89
CA VAL A 127 -1.98 -19.12 -8.17
C VAL A 127 -1.55 -20.57 -8.00
N GLY A 128 -1.60 -21.38 -9.06
CA GLY A 128 -0.94 -22.69 -9.04
C GLY A 128 0.57 -22.55 -8.83
N GLN A 129 1.20 -23.53 -8.17
CA GLN A 129 2.63 -23.51 -7.95
C GLN A 129 3.39 -23.55 -9.29
N ASP A 130 4.31 -22.60 -9.48
CA ASP A 130 5.23 -22.55 -10.61
C ASP A 130 6.58 -22.03 -10.13
N THR A 131 7.52 -22.95 -9.89
CA THR A 131 8.85 -22.61 -9.36
C THR A 131 9.71 -21.83 -10.35
N VAL A 132 9.41 -21.91 -11.66
CA VAL A 132 10.14 -21.16 -12.70
C VAL A 132 9.68 -19.71 -12.72
N GLU A 133 8.36 -19.45 -12.69
CA GLU A 133 7.84 -18.08 -12.54
C GLU A 133 8.25 -17.50 -11.18
N ALA A 134 8.17 -18.26 -10.10
CA ALA A 134 8.64 -17.83 -8.79
C ALA A 134 10.10 -17.35 -8.84
N ALA A 135 10.99 -18.16 -9.43
CA ALA A 135 12.42 -17.84 -9.51
C ALA A 135 12.69 -16.65 -10.43
N LYS A 136 11.93 -16.50 -11.51
CA LYS A 136 12.01 -15.32 -12.40
C LYS A 136 11.68 -14.04 -11.62
N TRP A 137 10.55 -14.01 -10.91
CA TRP A 137 10.14 -12.85 -10.13
C TRP A 137 11.09 -12.52 -8.98
N ALA A 138 11.60 -13.54 -8.27
CA ALA A 138 12.61 -13.35 -7.22
C ALA A 138 13.91 -12.75 -7.76
N LYS A 139 14.34 -13.17 -8.96
CA LYS A 139 15.52 -12.62 -9.64
C LYS A 139 15.30 -11.18 -10.10
N LEU A 140 14.11 -10.85 -10.61
CA LEU A 140 13.76 -9.47 -10.99
C LEU A 140 13.78 -8.54 -9.77
N TYR A 141 13.16 -8.96 -8.66
CA TYR A 141 13.23 -8.23 -7.39
C TYR A 141 14.67 -8.02 -6.92
N SER A 142 15.48 -9.09 -6.88
CA SER A 142 16.87 -9.01 -6.39
C SER A 142 17.78 -8.14 -7.24
N ARG A 143 17.43 -7.93 -8.51
CA ARG A 143 18.18 -7.11 -9.49
C ARG A 143 17.49 -5.79 -9.79
N ASN A 144 16.49 -5.42 -8.99
CA ASN A 144 15.68 -4.25 -9.25
C ASN A 144 16.54 -2.98 -9.16
N PRO A 145 16.66 -2.17 -10.23
CA PRO A 145 17.54 -1.00 -10.24
C PRO A 145 17.22 0.01 -9.14
N SER A 146 15.93 0.23 -8.86
CA SER A 146 15.49 1.17 -7.84
C SER A 146 15.98 0.76 -6.45
N LEU A 147 15.88 -0.53 -6.09
CA LEU A 147 16.39 -1.04 -4.82
C LEU A 147 17.92 -0.93 -4.73
N LEU A 148 18.62 -1.33 -5.79
CA LEU A 148 20.08 -1.31 -5.82
C LEU A 148 20.64 0.11 -5.73
N SER A 149 19.99 1.08 -6.38
CA SER A 149 20.37 2.49 -6.31
C SER A 149 20.25 3.08 -4.90
N LEU A 150 19.32 2.55 -4.10
CA LEU A 150 19.11 2.93 -2.70
C LEU A 150 20.03 2.16 -1.72
N GLY A 151 20.92 1.30 -2.23
CA GLY A 151 21.82 0.49 -1.41
C GLY A 151 21.12 -0.65 -0.65
N VAL A 152 19.88 -0.98 -1.01
CA VAL A 152 19.13 -2.08 -0.40
C VAL A 152 19.83 -3.39 -0.74
N GLN A 153 20.22 -4.12 0.30
CA GLN A 153 20.91 -5.39 0.14
C GLN A 153 19.95 -6.48 -0.37
N PRO A 154 20.44 -7.48 -1.13
CA PRO A 154 19.63 -8.61 -1.54
C PRO A 154 18.96 -9.28 -0.34
N ASP A 155 17.65 -9.53 -0.46
CA ASP A 155 16.87 -10.13 0.62
C ASP A 155 17.32 -11.58 0.87
N ARG A 156 18.06 -11.76 1.96
CA ARG A 156 18.56 -13.08 2.37
C ARG A 156 17.42 -14.02 2.70
N ALA A 157 16.34 -13.55 3.33
CA ALA A 157 15.21 -14.40 3.69
C ALA A 157 14.53 -14.95 2.43
N LEU A 158 14.35 -14.12 1.40
CA LEU A 158 13.85 -14.59 0.12
C LEU A 158 14.77 -15.64 -0.52
N ALA A 159 16.08 -15.44 -0.49
CA ALA A 159 17.03 -16.42 -1.02
C ALA A 159 16.95 -17.78 -0.28
N GLU A 160 16.73 -17.75 1.04
CA GLU A 160 16.51 -18.95 1.86
C GLU A 160 15.22 -19.67 1.52
N GLU A 161 14.12 -18.95 1.29
CA GLU A 161 12.82 -19.52 0.90
C GLU A 161 12.94 -20.38 -0.38
N PHE A 162 13.81 -19.99 -1.31
CA PHE A 162 14.03 -20.66 -2.60
C PHE A 162 15.05 -21.81 -2.53
N ARG A 163 15.81 -21.92 -1.44
CA ARG A 163 16.88 -22.93 -1.31
C ARG A 163 16.31 -24.34 -1.38
N GLY A 164 16.83 -25.15 -2.31
CA GLY A 164 16.41 -26.54 -2.50
C GLY A 164 15.02 -26.72 -3.12
N ARG A 165 14.27 -25.63 -3.39
CA ARG A 165 12.94 -25.68 -4.02
C ARG A 165 12.97 -25.49 -5.53
N VAL A 166 14.06 -24.92 -6.05
CA VAL A 166 14.23 -24.66 -7.49
C VAL A 166 15.44 -25.41 -8.00
N SER A 167 15.23 -26.26 -9.00
CA SER A 167 16.32 -27.01 -9.63
C SER A 167 17.25 -26.08 -10.43
N ASN A 168 18.46 -26.56 -10.74
CA ASN A 168 19.40 -25.81 -11.58
C ASN A 168 18.82 -25.52 -12.97
N GLU A 169 18.07 -26.47 -13.54
CA GLU A 169 17.39 -26.32 -14.83
C GLU A 169 16.29 -25.25 -14.75
N GLN A 170 15.43 -25.31 -13.74
CA GLN A 170 14.37 -24.30 -13.53
C GLN A 170 14.98 -22.90 -13.33
N ASN A 171 16.09 -22.81 -12.59
CA ASN A 171 16.82 -21.57 -12.38
C ASN A 171 17.43 -21.00 -13.68
N ALA A 172 17.86 -21.86 -14.60
CA ALA A 172 18.38 -21.46 -15.91
C ALA A 172 17.25 -20.91 -16.79
N ILE A 173 16.11 -21.59 -16.85
CA ILE A 173 14.91 -21.12 -17.58
C ILE A 173 14.42 -19.78 -17.03
N ALA A 174 14.35 -19.66 -15.70
CA ALA A 174 14.01 -18.40 -15.05
C ALA A 174 14.98 -17.27 -15.45
N GLY A 175 16.28 -17.58 -15.56
CA GLY A 175 17.29 -16.63 -16.04
C GLY A 175 17.05 -16.16 -17.47
N GLN A 176 16.63 -17.05 -18.37
CA GLN A 176 16.25 -16.70 -19.75
C GLN A 176 15.00 -15.80 -19.76
N ARG A 177 13.98 -16.11 -18.95
CA ARG A 177 12.77 -15.27 -18.82
C ARG A 177 13.09 -13.87 -18.28
N VAL A 178 14.02 -13.76 -17.33
CA VAL A 178 14.51 -12.47 -16.81
C VAL A 178 15.20 -11.67 -17.91
N ALA A 179 16.04 -12.31 -18.74
CA ALA A 179 16.75 -11.63 -19.83
C ALA A 179 15.80 -11.11 -20.93
N ALA A 180 14.66 -11.77 -21.13
CA ALA A 180 13.62 -11.36 -22.08
C ALA A 180 12.58 -10.38 -21.47
N TRP A 181 12.62 -10.14 -20.16
CA TRP A 181 11.62 -9.32 -19.49
C TRP A 181 11.88 -7.83 -19.73
N VAL A 182 10.81 -7.12 -20.07
CA VAL A 182 10.80 -5.67 -20.27
C VAL A 182 9.65 -5.10 -19.44
N PRO A 183 9.84 -3.98 -18.72
CA PRO A 183 8.77 -3.37 -17.95
C PRO A 183 7.56 -3.04 -18.83
N LYS A 184 6.36 -3.34 -18.31
CA LYS A 184 5.08 -3.02 -18.94
C LYS A 184 4.23 -2.24 -17.95
N TYR A 185 3.86 -1.01 -18.34
CA TYR A 185 3.02 -0.13 -17.54
C TYR A 185 1.56 -0.30 -17.93
N TRP A 186 0.73 -0.69 -16.97
CA TRP A 186 -0.70 -0.79 -17.18
C TRP A 186 -1.34 0.61 -17.20
N THR A 187 -2.19 0.85 -18.21
CA THR A 187 -2.96 2.08 -18.34
C THR A 187 -4.45 1.78 -18.16
N PRO A 188 -5.15 2.44 -17.22
CA PRO A 188 -6.58 2.27 -17.01
C PRO A 188 -7.37 2.72 -18.25
N SER A 189 -8.45 2.01 -18.60
CA SER A 189 -9.34 2.42 -19.69
C SER A 189 -10.45 3.32 -19.15
N THR A 190 -10.71 4.46 -19.80
CA THR A 190 -11.69 5.46 -19.32
C THR A 190 -13.15 5.04 -19.50
N SER A 191 -13.41 3.99 -20.27
CA SER A 191 -14.75 3.53 -20.64
C SER A 191 -15.31 2.40 -19.77
N SER A 192 -14.47 1.62 -19.09
CA SER A 192 -14.89 0.38 -18.42
C SER A 192 -15.38 0.56 -16.98
N ASP A 193 -14.88 1.56 -16.25
CA ASP A 193 -14.91 1.47 -14.79
C ASP A 193 -15.76 2.55 -14.12
N ARG A 194 -17.07 2.47 -14.33
CA ARG A 194 -18.06 3.31 -13.62
C ARG A 194 -17.98 3.13 -12.09
N ASN A 195 -17.71 1.90 -11.63
CA ASN A 195 -17.54 1.57 -10.20
C ASN A 195 -16.30 2.24 -9.60
N VAL A 196 -15.24 2.44 -10.40
CA VAL A 196 -14.00 3.13 -9.96
C VAL A 196 -14.21 4.64 -9.85
N LYS A 197 -14.99 5.24 -10.75
CA LYS A 197 -15.39 6.66 -10.59
C LYS A 197 -16.14 6.86 -9.28
N GLN A 198 -17.00 5.93 -8.91
CA GLN A 198 -17.74 5.95 -7.66
C GLN A 198 -16.84 5.76 -6.43
N SER A 199 -15.86 4.84 -6.47
CA SER A 199 -14.90 4.68 -5.36
C SER A 199 -13.98 5.90 -5.17
N CYS A 200 -13.76 6.67 -6.24
CA CYS A 200 -13.00 7.92 -6.22
C CYS A 200 -13.80 9.18 -5.81
N ASP A 201 -15.12 9.10 -5.63
CA ASP A 201 -16.01 10.28 -5.55
C ASP A 201 -16.34 10.79 -4.14
N VAL A 202 -15.54 10.44 -3.12
CA VAL A 202 -15.74 10.94 -1.75
C VAL A 202 -14.91 12.20 -1.48
N GLU A 203 -15.47 13.10 -0.66
CA GLU A 203 -14.85 14.38 -0.29
C GLU A 203 -13.44 14.16 0.31
N GLY A 204 -12.44 14.85 -0.23
CA GLY A 204 -11.01 14.62 0.07
C GLY A 204 -10.30 13.53 -0.75
N ARG A 205 -11.02 12.74 -1.58
CA ARG A 205 -10.45 11.67 -2.45
C ARG A 205 -10.15 12.14 -3.88
N ARG A 206 -10.78 13.23 -4.35
CA ARG A 206 -10.39 13.89 -5.61
C ARG A 206 -9.05 14.61 -5.42
N PRO A 207 -8.07 14.45 -6.33
CA PRO A 207 -6.85 15.24 -6.26
C PRO A 207 -7.23 16.72 -6.22
N ALA A 208 -6.64 17.50 -5.31
CA ALA A 208 -6.73 18.94 -5.38
C ALA A 208 -6.42 19.36 -6.82
N ARG A 209 -7.23 20.22 -7.43
CA ARG A 209 -6.86 20.82 -8.72
C ARG A 209 -5.49 21.43 -8.48
N ARG A 210 -4.45 20.88 -9.11
CA ARG A 210 -3.15 21.54 -9.10
C ARG A 210 -3.41 22.95 -9.64
N PRO A 211 -2.93 24.02 -9.00
CA PRO A 211 -2.87 25.29 -9.70
C PRO A 211 -2.16 25.01 -11.03
N GLU A 212 -2.74 25.46 -12.14
CA GLU A 212 -2.08 25.43 -13.45
C GLU A 212 -0.85 26.31 -13.31
N VAL A 213 0.29 25.68 -12.99
CA VAL A 213 1.60 26.32 -13.06
C VAL A 213 1.94 26.33 -14.54
N PRO A 214 1.99 27.50 -15.21
CA PRO A 214 2.34 27.56 -16.62
C PRO A 214 3.69 26.87 -16.83
N LEU A 215 3.82 26.03 -17.86
CA LEU A 215 5.06 25.32 -18.18
C LEU A 215 6.27 26.27 -18.27
N GLU A 216 6.03 27.52 -18.65
CA GLU A 216 6.99 28.63 -18.72
C GLU A 216 7.59 29.04 -17.36
N SER A 217 6.94 28.67 -16.25
CA SER A 217 7.36 29.01 -14.89
C SER A 217 8.07 27.87 -14.15
N MET A 218 8.20 26.70 -14.79
CA MET A 218 8.98 25.59 -14.23
C MET A 218 10.48 25.83 -14.52
N PRO A 219 11.35 25.82 -13.51
CA PRO A 219 12.78 25.95 -13.74
C PRO A 219 13.28 24.80 -14.63
N ASN A 220 14.02 25.14 -15.68
CA ASN A 220 14.63 24.18 -16.60
C ASN A 220 15.51 23.19 -15.79
N PRO A 221 15.23 21.88 -15.81
CA PRO A 221 16.01 20.89 -15.06
C PRO A 221 17.37 20.56 -15.71
N TYR A 222 17.81 21.34 -16.70
CA TYR A 222 19.10 21.23 -17.39
C TYR A 222 19.94 22.49 -17.22
#